data_AF-A0A7S4KRU7-F1
#
_entry.id   AF-A0A7S4KRU7-F1
#
_cell.length_a   1.000
_cell.length_b   1.000
_cell.length_c   1.000
_cell.angle_alpha   90.00
_cell.angle_beta   90.00
_cell.angle_gamma   90.00
#
_symmetry.space_group_name_H-M   'P 1'
#
loop_
_entity.id
_entity.type
_entity.pdbx_description
1 polymer ?
#
loop_
_entity_poly.entity_id
_entity_poly.type
_entity_poly.pdbx_seq_one_letter_code
_entity_poly.pdbx_strand_id
1 'polypeptide(L)'
;EKEEREKEEREKEEAKRIEKEKEQQHQRHHQLANDLIDFVGSEEFHDVQIFVGTPEVKLYGHKVILCSRNAKFREKISQYSGVVAKISYPEESEIGMRNVLAYLYGGQVPPVSTSKEEVAMTLKTARYFGVEELVSQLEGRK
;
A
#
# COMPACT_ATOMS: atom_id res chain seq x y z
N GLU A 1 45.59 -23.31 -11.83
CA GLU A 1 45.79 -21.89 -12.18
C GLU A 1 44.90 -21.37 -13.31
N LYS A 2 45.04 -21.78 -14.58
CA LYS A 2 44.21 -21.23 -15.68
C LYS A 2 42.72 -21.60 -15.55
N GLU A 3 42.42 -22.88 -15.34
CA GLU A 3 41.03 -23.36 -15.16
C GLU A 3 40.36 -22.77 -13.92
N GLU A 4 41.14 -22.54 -12.87
CA GLU A 4 40.68 -21.94 -11.62
C GLU A 4 40.32 -20.46 -11.81
N ARG A 5 41.14 -19.71 -12.56
CA ARG A 5 40.83 -18.33 -12.96
C ARG A 5 39.60 -18.24 -13.85
N GLU A 6 39.44 -19.16 -14.81
CA GLU A 6 38.25 -19.21 -15.67
C GLU A 6 36.99 -19.57 -14.88
N LYS A 7 37.09 -20.42 -13.86
CA LYS A 7 35.97 -20.73 -12.96
C LYS A 7 35.58 -19.51 -12.12
N GLU A 8 36.55 -18.84 -11.51
CA GLU A 8 36.31 -17.62 -10.74
C GLU A 8 35.68 -16.48 -11.59
N GLU A 9 36.09 -16.35 -12.84
CA GLU A 9 35.54 -15.35 -13.76
C GLU A 9 34.07 -15.63 -14.08
N ARG A 10 33.71 -16.89 -14.35
CA ARG A 10 32.31 -17.30 -14.56
C ARG A 10 31.45 -17.08 -13.31
N GLU A 11 31.96 -17.40 -12.12
CA GLU A 11 31.24 -17.17 -10.86
C GLU A 11 31.00 -15.66 -10.61
N LYS A 12 31.98 -14.81 -10.94
CA LYS A 12 31.84 -13.35 -10.85
C LYS A 12 30.83 -12.79 -11.85
N GLU A 13 30.82 -13.30 -13.09
CA GLU A 13 29.84 -12.90 -14.10
C GLU A 13 28.43 -13.33 -13.73
N GLU A 14 28.26 -14.55 -13.22
CA GLU A 14 26.98 -15.06 -12.76
C GLU A 14 26.45 -14.25 -11.57
N ALA A 15 27.31 -13.94 -10.58
CA ALA A 15 26.94 -13.08 -9.45
C ALA A 15 26.46 -11.69 -9.91
N LYS A 16 27.17 -11.06 -10.86
CA LYS A 16 26.77 -9.77 -11.45
C LYS A 16 25.42 -9.87 -12.18
N ARG A 17 25.17 -10.96 -12.90
CA ARG A 17 23.89 -11.17 -13.59
C ARG A 17 22.74 -11.27 -12.59
N ILE A 18 22.92 -12.07 -11.53
CA ILE A 18 21.92 -12.24 -10.45
C ILE A 18 21.64 -10.90 -9.76
N GLU A 19 22.68 -10.11 -9.46
CA GLU A 19 22.53 -8.79 -8.84
C GLU A 19 21.72 -7.85 -9.73
N LYS A 20 22.06 -7.76 -11.02
CA LYS A 20 21.32 -6.95 -12.00
C LYS A 20 19.86 -7.40 -12.15
N GLU A 21 19.59 -8.70 -12.15
CA GLU A 21 18.22 -9.24 -12.20
C GLU A 21 17.41 -8.85 -10.95
N LYS A 22 18.03 -8.89 -9.76
CA LYS A 22 17.41 -8.44 -8.51
C LYS A 22 17.09 -6.95 -8.54
N GLU A 23 18.00 -6.11 -9.01
CA GLU A 23 17.77 -4.67 -9.16
C GLU A 23 16.59 -4.39 -10.11
N GLN A 24 16.56 -5.05 -11.27
CA GLN A 24 15.46 -4.88 -12.22
C GLN A 24 14.13 -5.37 -11.64
N GLN A 25 14.14 -6.47 -10.90
CA GLN A 25 12.94 -6.94 -10.21
C GLN A 25 12.47 -5.94 -9.16
N HIS A 26 13.38 -5.38 -8.37
CA HIS A 26 13.07 -4.35 -7.39
C HIS A 26 12.45 -3.11 -8.05
N GLN A 27 13.02 -2.64 -9.15
CA GLN A 27 12.48 -1.52 -9.93
C GLN A 27 11.06 -1.81 -10.46
N ARG A 28 10.82 -3.01 -11.00
CA ARG A 28 9.47 -3.40 -11.48
C ARG A 28 8.44 -3.40 -10.35
N HIS A 29 8.81 -3.93 -9.17
CA HIS A 29 7.92 -3.91 -8.01
C HIS A 29 7.64 -2.49 -7.53
N HIS A 30 8.66 -1.62 -7.53
CA HIS A 30 8.51 -0.22 -7.15
C HIS A 30 7.61 0.54 -8.13
N GLN A 31 7.76 0.31 -9.43
CA GLN A 31 6.90 0.93 -10.44
C GLN A 31 5.45 0.47 -10.26
N LEU A 32 5.21 -0.83 -10.11
CA LEU A 32 3.86 -1.36 -9.88
C LEU A 32 3.22 -0.77 -8.61
N ALA A 33 4.00 -0.63 -7.54
CA ALA A 33 3.52 -0.02 -6.30
C ALA A 33 3.03 1.42 -6.52
N ASN A 34 3.81 2.22 -7.27
CA ASN A 34 3.44 3.59 -7.61
C ASN A 34 2.21 3.64 -8.52
N ASP A 35 2.18 2.83 -9.57
CA ASP A 35 1.05 2.75 -10.51
C ASP A 35 -0.26 2.42 -9.76
N LEU A 36 -0.19 1.55 -8.75
CA LEU A 36 -1.35 1.22 -7.91
C LEU A 36 -1.71 2.36 -6.96
N ILE A 37 -0.73 3.04 -6.35
CA ILE A 37 -0.99 4.19 -5.48
C ILE A 37 -1.73 5.31 -6.22
N ASP A 38 -1.45 5.52 -7.50
CA ASP A 38 -2.12 6.55 -8.32
C ASP A 38 -3.64 6.33 -8.45
N PHE A 39 -4.13 5.11 -8.25
CA PHE A 39 -5.55 4.81 -8.21
C PHE A 39 -6.24 5.18 -6.88
N VAL A 40 -5.50 5.54 -5.83
CA VAL A 40 -6.07 5.85 -4.52
C VAL A 40 -6.88 7.14 -4.57
N GLY A 41 -8.20 7.00 -4.44
CA GLY A 41 -9.13 8.13 -4.52
C GLY A 41 -9.44 8.59 -5.96
N SER A 42 -8.95 7.89 -6.99
CA SER A 42 -9.36 8.09 -8.38
C SER A 42 -10.75 7.49 -8.63
N GLU A 43 -11.56 8.16 -9.47
CA GLU A 43 -12.87 7.65 -9.90
C GLU A 43 -12.77 6.52 -10.93
N GLU A 44 -11.58 6.31 -11.50
CA GLU A 44 -11.36 5.31 -12.53
C GLU A 44 -11.49 3.90 -11.98
N PHE A 45 -12.26 3.06 -12.71
CA PHE A 45 -12.44 1.62 -12.46
C PHE A 45 -12.90 1.22 -11.05
N HIS A 46 -13.38 2.18 -10.26
CA HIS A 46 -13.79 1.92 -8.89
C HIS A 46 -15.02 1.00 -8.82
N ASP A 47 -15.03 0.13 -7.81
CA ASP A 47 -16.16 -0.71 -7.44
C ASP A 47 -16.45 -0.63 -5.92
N VAL A 48 -15.76 0.28 -5.21
CA VAL A 48 -16.01 0.67 -3.82
C VAL A 48 -16.06 2.19 -3.69
N GLN A 49 -17.09 2.69 -3.01
CA GLN A 49 -17.18 4.06 -2.50
C GLN A 49 -16.98 4.03 -0.99
N ILE A 50 -16.02 4.80 -0.50
CA ILE A 50 -15.62 4.86 0.90
C ILE A 50 -15.94 6.25 1.42
N PHE A 51 -16.83 6.31 2.40
CA PHE A 51 -17.29 7.55 3.00
C PHE A 51 -16.61 7.75 4.35
N VAL A 52 -15.96 8.89 4.58
CA VAL A 52 -15.02 9.08 5.71
C VAL A 52 -15.27 10.41 6.42
N GLY A 53 -15.20 10.40 7.75
CA GLY A 53 -15.21 11.62 8.56
C GLY A 53 -16.57 12.29 8.70
N THR A 54 -16.55 13.48 9.30
CA THR A 54 -17.72 14.37 9.47
C THR A 54 -17.26 15.83 9.34
N PRO A 55 -17.60 16.57 8.26
CA PRO A 55 -18.48 16.17 7.16
C PRO A 55 -17.90 15.01 6.35
N GLU A 56 -18.80 14.23 5.75
CA GLU A 56 -18.45 13.02 5.03
C GLU A 56 -17.74 13.33 3.71
N VAL A 57 -16.53 12.78 3.55
CA VAL A 57 -15.75 12.83 2.32
C VAL A 57 -15.83 11.49 1.62
N LYS A 58 -16.12 11.53 0.31
CA LYS A 58 -16.18 10.34 -0.54
C LYS A 58 -14.81 10.07 -1.17
N LEU A 59 -14.30 8.88 -0.96
CA LEU A 59 -13.14 8.30 -1.60
C LEU A 59 -13.57 7.08 -2.44
N TYR A 60 -12.67 6.63 -3.30
CA TYR A 60 -12.89 5.53 -4.22
C TYR A 60 -11.84 4.44 -4.03
N GLY A 61 -12.23 3.19 -4.29
CA GLY A 61 -11.31 2.07 -4.22
C GLY A 61 -11.76 0.84 -4.99
N HIS A 62 -10.91 -0.19 -4.93
CA HIS A 62 -11.00 -1.41 -5.71
C HIS A 62 -11.14 -2.64 -4.80
N LYS A 63 -12.25 -3.39 -4.91
CA LYS A 63 -12.58 -4.55 -4.07
C LYS A 63 -11.43 -5.55 -4.04
N VAL A 64 -10.85 -5.85 -5.20
CA VAL A 64 -9.77 -6.84 -5.33
C VAL A 64 -8.55 -6.49 -4.48
N ILE A 65 -8.16 -5.21 -4.45
CA ILE A 65 -7.01 -4.74 -3.67
C ILE A 65 -7.38 -4.68 -2.19
N LEU A 66 -8.49 -4.03 -1.84
CA LEU A 66 -8.91 -3.86 -0.45
C LEU A 66 -9.16 -5.19 0.26
N CYS A 67 -9.91 -6.11 -0.36
CA CYS A 67 -10.24 -7.41 0.22
C CYS A 67 -9.05 -8.37 0.28
N SER A 68 -8.08 -8.25 -0.63
CA SER A 68 -6.87 -9.10 -0.60
C SER A 68 -5.90 -8.65 0.49
N ARG A 69 -5.81 -7.35 0.74
CA ARG A 69 -4.83 -6.76 1.66
C ARG A 69 -5.35 -6.53 3.08
N ASN A 70 -6.67 -6.53 3.29
CA ASN A 70 -7.23 -6.24 4.61
C ASN A 70 -8.53 -7.00 4.91
N ALA A 71 -8.56 -7.66 6.07
CA ALA A 71 -9.71 -8.47 6.50
C ALA A 71 -10.95 -7.64 6.82
N LYS A 72 -10.80 -6.43 7.41
CA LYS A 72 -11.96 -5.57 7.73
C LYS A 72 -12.65 -5.07 6.47
N PHE A 73 -11.89 -4.69 5.45
CA PHE A 73 -12.48 -4.36 4.14
C PHE A 73 -13.19 -5.57 3.54
N ARG A 74 -12.56 -6.76 3.57
CA ARG A 74 -13.18 -8.00 3.08
C ARG A 74 -14.52 -8.30 3.75
N GLU A 75 -14.55 -8.22 5.08
CA GLU A 75 -15.76 -8.47 5.88
C GLU A 75 -16.85 -7.43 5.58
N LYS A 76 -16.49 -6.15 5.50
CA LYS A 76 -17.47 -5.09 5.27
C LYS A 76 -18.01 -5.11 3.85
N ILE A 77 -17.16 -5.37 2.86
CA ILE A 77 -17.53 -5.41 1.43
C ILE A 77 -18.36 -6.66 1.11
N SER A 78 -18.10 -7.81 1.74
CA SER A 78 -18.84 -9.06 1.47
C SER A 78 -20.34 -8.97 1.83
N GLN A 79 -20.72 -8.01 2.66
CA GLN A 79 -22.11 -7.73 3.01
C GLN A 79 -22.88 -6.97 1.91
N TYR A 80 -22.20 -6.51 0.85
CA TYR A 80 -22.82 -5.79 -0.26
C TYR A 80 -23.11 -6.72 -1.44
N SER A 81 -24.37 -6.76 -1.86
CA SER A 81 -24.82 -7.48 -3.07
C SER A 81 -24.83 -6.59 -4.33
N GLY A 82 -24.59 -5.29 -4.17
CA GLY A 82 -24.59 -4.33 -5.28
C GLY A 82 -23.31 -4.36 -6.13
N VAL A 83 -23.40 -3.82 -7.35
CA VAL A 83 -22.25 -3.67 -8.27
C VAL A 83 -21.15 -2.86 -7.62
N VAL A 84 -21.50 -1.72 -7.02
CA VAL A 84 -20.59 -0.85 -6.26
C VAL A 84 -20.88 -0.98 -4.76
N ALA A 85 -19.88 -1.36 -3.98
CA ALA A 85 -19.99 -1.40 -2.52
C ALA A 85 -19.89 0.02 -1.94
N LYS A 86 -20.70 0.36 -0.93
CA LYS A 86 -20.72 1.69 -0.31
C LYS A 86 -20.46 1.55 1.18
N ILE A 87 -19.28 1.90 1.66
CA ILE A 87 -18.87 1.67 3.05
C ILE A 87 -18.54 2.97 3.76
N SER A 88 -18.92 3.12 5.03
CA SER A 88 -18.72 4.37 5.78
C SER A 88 -17.87 4.19 7.04
N TYR A 89 -16.99 5.15 7.31
CA TYR A 89 -16.08 5.24 8.46
C TYR A 89 -16.11 6.67 9.03
N PRO A 90 -17.19 7.04 9.75
CA PRO A 90 -17.41 8.42 10.19
C PRO A 90 -16.39 8.90 11.24
N GLU A 91 -15.75 7.98 11.98
CA GLU A 91 -14.78 8.29 13.03
C GLU A 91 -13.33 8.39 12.54
N GLU A 92 -13.09 8.01 11.28
CA GLU A 92 -11.78 8.06 10.65
C GLU A 92 -11.57 9.38 9.93
N SER A 93 -10.31 9.84 9.88
CA SER A 93 -9.98 11.06 9.15
C SER A 93 -9.70 10.76 7.68
N GLU A 94 -9.99 11.72 6.80
CA GLU A 94 -9.68 11.60 5.38
C GLU A 94 -8.18 11.32 5.16
N ILE A 95 -7.32 12.09 5.83
CA ILE A 95 -5.86 11.96 5.73
C ILE A 95 -5.41 10.56 6.15
N GLY A 96 -5.88 10.08 7.30
CA GLY A 96 -5.51 8.77 7.81
C GLY A 96 -5.99 7.66 6.88
N MET A 97 -7.21 7.79 6.34
CA MET A 97 -7.74 6.83 5.36
C MET A 97 -6.93 6.83 4.07
N ARG A 98 -6.63 8.00 3.48
CA ARG A 98 -5.82 8.09 2.25
C ARG A 98 -4.46 7.42 2.42
N ASN A 99 -3.82 7.64 3.57
CA ASN A 99 -2.52 7.05 3.87
C ASN A 99 -2.59 5.54 4.06
N VAL A 100 -3.62 5.04 4.75
CA VAL A 100 -3.86 3.59 4.86
C VAL A 100 -4.15 2.98 3.49
N LEU A 101 -4.96 3.63 2.65
CA LEU A 101 -5.23 3.17 1.29
C LEU A 101 -3.97 3.13 0.44
N ALA A 102 -3.16 4.19 0.42
CA ALA A 102 -1.87 4.21 -0.28
C ALA A 102 -0.96 3.07 0.17
N TYR A 103 -0.91 2.78 1.47
CA TYR A 103 -0.17 1.64 1.99
C TYR A 103 -0.76 0.29 1.51
N LEU A 104 -2.08 0.13 1.52
CA LEU A 104 -2.71 -1.12 1.05
C LEU A 104 -2.45 -1.37 -0.45
N TYR A 105 -2.39 -0.31 -1.26
CA TYR A 105 -2.15 -0.40 -2.71
C TYR A 105 -0.68 -0.63 -3.05
N GLY A 106 0.22 0.19 -2.52
CA GLY A 106 1.64 0.14 -2.89
C GLY A 106 2.54 -0.60 -1.91
N GLY A 107 2.07 -0.89 -0.69
CA GLY A 107 2.89 -1.51 0.37
C GLY A 107 3.99 -0.60 0.92
N GLN A 108 4.00 0.67 0.54
CA GLN A 108 4.98 1.66 0.98
C GLN A 108 4.33 2.58 2.01
N VAL A 109 5.10 2.98 3.04
CA VAL A 109 4.67 4.09 3.89
C VAL A 109 4.50 5.29 2.97
N PRO A 110 3.31 5.91 2.93
CA PRO A 110 3.14 7.13 2.17
C PRO A 110 4.22 8.13 2.60
N PRO A 111 4.60 9.07 1.75
CA PRO A 111 5.27 10.28 2.22
C PRO A 111 4.25 11.00 3.11
N VAL A 112 4.13 10.55 4.36
CA VAL A 112 3.26 11.13 5.38
C VAL A 112 3.65 12.59 5.38
N SER A 113 2.70 13.44 5.05
CA SER A 113 2.84 14.88 5.18
C SER A 113 3.55 15.21 6.50
N THR A 114 4.43 16.19 6.42
CA THR A 114 5.47 16.57 7.37
C THR A 114 5.03 16.91 8.81
N SER A 115 3.75 16.80 9.18
CA SER A 115 3.24 17.17 10.51
C SER A 115 3.03 15.97 11.46
N LYS A 116 3.17 16.24 12.77
CA LYS A 116 2.92 15.23 13.82
C LYS A 116 1.45 14.82 13.86
N GLU A 117 0.56 15.73 13.52
CA GLU A 117 -0.89 15.54 13.47
C GLU A 117 -1.28 14.52 12.41
N GLU A 118 -0.69 14.60 11.21
CA GLU A 118 -0.99 13.68 10.10
C GLU A 118 -0.44 12.27 10.37
N VAL A 119 0.75 12.19 10.99
CA VAL A 119 1.28 10.91 11.49
C VAL A 119 0.34 10.32 12.55
N ALA A 120 -0.14 11.12 13.52
CA ALA A 120 -1.05 10.65 14.56
C ALA A 120 -2.39 10.16 13.97
N MET A 121 -2.96 10.88 13.00
CA MET A 121 -4.17 10.48 12.29
C MET A 121 -3.99 9.19 11.50
N THR A 122 -2.87 9.06 10.80
CA THR A 122 -2.51 7.84 10.05
C THR A 122 -2.36 6.65 10.99
N LEU A 123 -1.66 6.83 12.10
CA LEU A 123 -1.43 5.80 13.09
C LEU A 123 -2.73 5.36 13.78
N LYS A 124 -3.64 6.30 14.09
CA LYS A 124 -4.99 5.97 14.57
C LYS A 124 -5.73 5.07 13.56
N THR A 125 -5.75 5.48 12.30
CA THR A 125 -6.47 4.76 11.23
C THR A 125 -5.83 3.40 10.94
N ALA A 126 -4.51 3.33 10.88
CA ALA A 126 -3.76 2.09 10.64
C ALA A 126 -4.04 1.05 11.74
N ARG A 127 -4.07 1.47 13.00
CA ARG A 127 -4.47 0.61 14.13
C ARG A 127 -5.92 0.16 14.02
N TYR A 128 -6.83 1.06 13.64
CA TYR A 128 -8.23 0.68 13.40
C TYR A 128 -8.33 -0.40 12.33
N PHE A 129 -7.56 -0.31 11.23
CA PHE A 129 -7.56 -1.31 10.17
C PHE A 129 -6.67 -2.54 10.44
N GLY A 130 -5.91 -2.57 11.53
CA GLY A 130 -4.98 -3.66 11.87
C GLY A 130 -3.79 -3.76 10.91
N VAL A 131 -3.28 -2.64 10.42
CA VAL A 131 -2.14 -2.57 9.48
C VAL A 131 -0.83 -2.46 10.28
N GLU A 132 -0.46 -3.54 10.98
CA GLU A 132 0.62 -3.55 11.99
C GLU A 132 2.00 -3.13 11.45
N GLU A 133 2.31 -3.49 10.21
CA GLU A 133 3.58 -3.11 9.59
C GLU A 133 3.67 -1.59 9.39
N LEU A 134 2.58 -0.95 8.93
CA LEU A 134 2.50 0.50 8.83
C LEU A 134 2.58 1.17 10.21
N VAL A 135 1.91 0.60 11.23
CA VAL A 135 1.99 1.10 12.61
C VAL A 135 3.45 1.09 13.10
N SER A 136 4.14 -0.04 12.93
CA SER A 136 5.54 -0.21 13.33
C SER A 136 6.47 0.79 12.64
N GLN A 137 6.26 1.00 11.32
CA GLN A 137 7.05 1.95 10.53
C GLN A 137 6.81 3.41 10.92
N LEU A 138 5.60 3.78 11.37
CA LEU A 138 5.27 5.13 11.82
C LEU A 138 5.74 5.40 13.25
N GLU A 139 5.71 4.42 14.14
CA GLU A 139 6.19 4.57 15.51
C GLU A 139 7.71 4.74 15.59
N GLY A 140 8.45 4.11 14.68
CA GLY A 140 9.90 4.30 14.52
C GLY A 140 10.32 5.68 14.00
N ARG A 141 9.38 6.53 13.58
CA ARG A 141 9.64 7.90 13.08
C ARG A 141 9.44 9.00 14.14
N LYS A 142 9.20 8.63 15.41
CA LYS A 142 9.00 9.56 16.52
C LYS A 142 10.27 10.29 16.95
#